data_AF-A0A822VQI0-F1
#
_entry.id   AF-A0A822VQI0-F1
#
_cell.length_a   1.000
_cell.length_b   1.000
_cell.length_c   1.000
_cell.angle_alpha   90.00
_cell.angle_beta   90.00
_cell.angle_gamma   90.00
#
_symmetry.space_group_name_H-M   'P 1'
#
loop_
_entity.id
_entity.type
_entity.pdbx_description
1 polymer ?
#
loop_
_entity_poly.entity_id
_entity_poly.type
_entity_poly.pdbx_seq_one_letter_code
_entity_poly.pdbx_strand_id
1 'polypeptide(L)'
;MKKKVTSMLALGSIILTACSSSSAGFSFDEGYQTFHYKGKVYAVSKQEVAEDSIQGTEVQFMEWPVVKEEGAVKKTVSLNNLYVTTNKEWAIGVQDGYYKVDLEENVAESDRIDYQSVLENVDFT
;
A
#
# COMPACT_ATOMS: atom_id res chain seq x y z
N MET A 1 -2.03 54.11 -35.12
CA MET A 1 -1.33 52.84 -35.44
C MET A 1 0.04 52.93 -34.79
N LYS A 2 0.60 52.02 -33.97
CA LYS A 2 0.41 50.58 -33.71
C LYS A 2 0.71 50.31 -32.21
N LYS A 3 0.00 49.34 -31.62
CA LYS A 3 0.25 48.75 -30.30
C LYS A 3 1.63 48.06 -30.25
N LYS A 4 2.22 47.91 -29.05
CA LYS A 4 2.71 46.61 -28.56
C LYS A 4 3.05 46.66 -27.06
N VAL A 5 2.30 45.82 -26.34
CA VAL A 5 2.49 45.40 -24.95
C VAL A 5 3.47 44.23 -24.98
N THR A 6 4.47 44.23 -24.12
CA THR A 6 5.31 43.05 -23.80
C THR A 6 5.65 43.14 -22.32
N SER A 7 4.85 42.51 -21.46
CA SER A 7 4.86 41.08 -21.13
C SER A 7 5.78 40.84 -19.92
N MET A 8 5.19 41.09 -18.76
CA MET A 8 5.64 40.66 -17.45
C MET A 8 5.43 39.15 -17.35
N LEU A 9 6.49 38.35 -17.52
CA LEU A 9 6.45 36.93 -17.15
C LEU A 9 6.89 36.82 -15.69
N ALA A 10 5.91 36.80 -14.79
CA ALA A 10 6.11 36.27 -13.45
C ALA A 10 6.26 34.74 -13.59
N LEU A 11 7.47 34.25 -13.36
CA LEU A 11 7.78 32.83 -13.19
C LEU A 11 7.05 32.35 -11.92
N GLY A 12 5.84 31.83 -12.11
CA GLY A 12 5.14 31.07 -11.09
C GLY A 12 5.88 29.75 -10.88
N SER A 13 6.71 29.67 -9.84
CA SER A 13 7.23 28.40 -9.34
C SER A 13 6.07 27.59 -8.79
N ILE A 14 5.59 26.62 -9.58
CA ILE A 14 4.65 25.62 -9.11
C ILE A 14 5.47 24.66 -8.26
N ILE A 15 5.44 24.86 -6.94
CA ILE A 15 5.94 23.88 -5.99
C ILE A 15 4.95 22.72 -6.08
N LEU A 16 5.32 21.65 -6.80
CA LEU A 16 4.57 20.40 -6.80
C LEU A 16 4.84 19.70 -5.47
N THR A 17 4.17 20.14 -4.40
CA THR A 17 4.01 19.32 -3.20
C THR A 17 3.17 18.12 -3.66
N ALA A 18 3.82 16.97 -3.82
CA ALA A 18 3.13 15.70 -3.99
C ALA A 18 2.28 15.48 -2.73
N CYS A 19 1.03 15.91 -2.80
CA CYS A 19 0.01 15.56 -1.82
C CYS A 19 -0.32 14.10 -2.12
N SER A 20 0.43 13.19 -1.52
CA SER A 20 0.02 11.80 -1.35
C SER A 20 -1.27 11.83 -0.54
N SER A 21 -2.37 12.00 -1.25
CA SER A 21 -3.69 12.16 -0.70
C SER A 21 -4.13 10.77 -0.29
N SER A 22 -3.68 10.33 0.88
CA SER A 22 -4.17 9.10 1.50
C SER A 22 -5.67 9.28 1.74
N SER A 23 -6.48 8.66 0.89
CA SER A 23 -7.90 8.52 1.16
C SER A 23 -8.04 7.68 2.43
N ALA A 24 -8.61 8.26 3.49
CA ALA A 24 -8.90 7.65 4.78
C ALA A 24 -7.77 7.54 5.84
N GLY A 25 -6.63 8.22 5.66
CA GLY A 25 -5.56 8.21 6.67
C GLY A 25 -4.89 6.85 6.83
N PHE A 26 -4.82 6.12 5.71
CA PHE A 26 -4.14 4.85 5.53
C PHE A 26 -2.86 5.07 4.71
N SER A 27 -1.70 4.73 5.24
CA SER A 27 -0.42 4.92 4.54
C SER A 27 0.61 3.89 4.96
N PHE A 28 1.30 3.28 3.99
CA PHE A 28 2.40 2.36 4.27
C PHE A 28 3.68 3.08 4.68
N ASP A 29 4.46 2.43 5.53
CA ASP A 29 5.85 2.80 5.78
C ASP A 29 6.76 2.36 4.62
N GLU A 30 7.98 2.92 4.57
CA GLU A 30 9.00 2.45 3.65
C GLU A 30 9.29 0.95 3.89
N GLY A 31 9.23 0.16 2.81
CA GLY A 31 9.36 -1.30 2.89
C GLY A 31 8.03 -2.06 3.00
N TYR A 32 6.90 -1.36 3.14
CA TYR A 32 5.52 -1.89 3.04
C TYR A 32 5.12 -2.96 4.07
N GLN A 33 5.98 -3.29 5.04
CA GLN A 33 5.69 -4.28 6.09
C GLN A 33 4.72 -3.77 7.17
N THR A 34 4.69 -2.46 7.36
CA THR A 34 3.81 -1.77 8.31
C THR A 34 3.05 -0.64 7.63
N PHE A 35 1.92 -0.27 8.21
CA PHE A 35 1.12 0.86 7.76
C PHE A 35 0.47 1.58 8.94
N HIS A 36 0.19 2.86 8.72
CA HIS A 36 -0.51 3.73 9.65
C HIS A 36 -1.99 3.76 9.30
N TYR A 37 -2.84 3.55 10.29
CA TYR A 37 -4.29 3.71 10.17
C TYR A 37 -4.88 4.15 11.50
N LYS A 38 -5.80 5.13 11.48
CA LYS A 38 -6.46 5.65 12.70
C LYS A 38 -5.48 6.03 13.84
N GLY A 39 -4.29 6.53 13.49
CA GLY A 39 -3.27 6.97 14.45
C GLY A 39 -2.49 5.85 15.14
N LYS A 40 -2.56 4.62 14.62
CA LYS A 40 -1.78 3.47 15.10
C LYS A 40 -1.01 2.81 13.95
N VAL A 41 0.05 2.10 14.30
CA VAL A 41 0.86 1.31 13.38
C VAL A 41 0.42 -0.14 13.42
N TYR A 42 0.20 -0.71 12.25
CA TYR A 42 -0.22 -2.09 12.05
C TYR A 42 0.80 -2.83 11.20
N ALA A 43 0.88 -4.14 11.40
CA ALA A 43 1.71 -5.04 10.63
C ALA A 43 0.86 -6.14 9.98
N VAL A 44 1.30 -6.60 8.82
CA VAL A 44 0.70 -7.72 8.09
C VAL A 44 1.47 -8.98 8.47
N SER A 45 0.80 -9.98 9.04
CA SER A 45 1.43 -11.25 9.39
C SER A 45 1.43 -12.23 8.22
N LYS A 46 2.27 -13.25 8.29
CA LYS A 46 2.29 -14.37 7.33
C LYS A 46 1.06 -15.29 7.44
N GLN A 47 0.19 -15.06 8.42
CA GLN A 47 -0.98 -15.89 8.63
C GLN A 47 -2.05 -15.58 7.59
N GLU A 48 -2.31 -16.55 6.72
CA GLU A 48 -3.40 -16.46 5.74
C GLU A 48 -4.77 -16.52 6.41
N VAL A 49 -5.70 -15.80 5.79
CA VAL A 49 -7.10 -15.70 6.16
C VAL A 49 -7.92 -16.27 5.01
N ALA A 50 -8.82 -17.20 5.31
CA ALA A 50 -9.66 -17.82 4.30
C ALA A 50 -10.60 -16.77 3.66
N GLU A 51 -10.72 -16.81 2.33
CA GLU A 51 -11.55 -15.85 1.58
C GLU A 51 -13.02 -15.85 2.03
N ASP A 52 -13.56 -17.03 2.39
CA ASP A 52 -14.93 -17.18 2.89
C ASP A 52 -15.17 -16.50 4.25
N SER A 53 -14.11 -16.14 4.97
CA SER A 53 -14.19 -15.40 6.22
C SER A 53 -14.29 -13.88 6.02
N ILE A 54 -14.07 -13.37 4.80
CA ILE A 54 -14.15 -11.94 4.50
C ILE A 54 -15.62 -11.48 4.48
N GLN A 55 -15.96 -10.51 5.31
CA GLN A 55 -17.34 -10.02 5.47
C GLN A 55 -17.58 -8.67 4.80
N GLY A 56 -16.52 -7.88 4.62
CA GLY A 56 -16.63 -6.56 4.01
C GLY A 56 -15.32 -5.80 4.03
N THR A 57 -15.36 -4.59 3.48
CA THR A 57 -14.19 -3.72 3.35
C THR A 57 -14.22 -2.61 4.42
N GLU A 58 -13.14 -2.49 5.19
CA GLU A 58 -12.91 -1.41 6.15
C GLU A 58 -12.33 -0.17 5.45
N VAL A 59 -11.33 -0.36 4.58
CA VAL A 59 -10.70 0.72 3.80
C VAL A 59 -10.49 0.24 2.38
N GLN A 60 -10.98 1.03 1.41
CA GLN A 60 -10.71 0.79 0.01
C GLN A 60 -9.41 1.49 -0.42
N PHE A 61 -8.47 0.73 -0.98
CA PHE A 61 -7.26 1.23 -1.62
C PHE A 61 -6.65 0.15 -2.52
N MET A 62 -5.78 0.58 -3.43
CA MET A 62 -4.97 -0.31 -4.24
C MET A 62 -3.59 0.31 -4.43
N GLU A 63 -2.56 -0.46 -4.14
CA GLU A 63 -1.18 -0.04 -4.25
C GLU A 63 -0.33 -1.14 -4.90
N TRP A 64 0.67 -0.73 -5.68
CA TRP A 64 1.53 -1.64 -6.44
C TRP A 64 3.01 -1.37 -6.10
N PRO A 65 3.46 -1.70 -4.88
CA PRO A 65 4.87 -1.58 -4.53
C PRO A 65 5.77 -2.43 -5.43
N VAL A 66 6.84 -1.81 -5.93
CA VAL A 66 7.96 -2.55 -6.54
C VAL A 66 8.78 -3.15 -5.40
N VAL A 67 8.82 -4.47 -5.32
CA VAL A 67 9.55 -5.16 -4.25
C VAL A 67 10.75 -5.96 -4.77
N LYS A 68 10.87 -6.15 -6.09
CA LYS A 68 12.05 -6.75 -6.73
C LYS A 68 12.37 -6.08 -8.06
N GLU A 69 13.63 -5.72 -8.26
CA GLU A 69 14.16 -5.22 -9.54
C GLU A 69 15.24 -6.16 -10.08
N GLU A 70 15.02 -6.72 -11.26
CA GLU A 70 15.95 -7.60 -11.97
C GLU A 70 16.32 -6.94 -13.32
N GLY A 71 17.33 -6.08 -13.28
CA GLY A 71 17.74 -5.29 -14.45
C GLY A 71 16.65 -4.31 -14.90
N ALA A 72 16.02 -4.58 -16.04
CA ALA A 72 14.90 -3.77 -16.57
C ALA A 72 13.52 -4.27 -16.11
N VAL A 73 13.44 -5.47 -15.52
CA VAL A 73 12.18 -6.06 -15.06
C VAL A 73 11.92 -5.62 -13.63
N LYS A 74 10.76 -5.00 -13.41
CA LYS A 74 10.26 -4.66 -12.07
C LYS A 74 9.12 -5.60 -11.73
N LYS A 75 9.25 -6.33 -10.63
CA LYS A 75 8.16 -7.14 -10.09
C LYS A 75 7.48 -6.38 -8.96
N THR A 76 6.15 -6.32 -9.05
CA THR A 76 5.30 -5.60 -8.11
C THR A 76 4.41 -6.57 -7.36
N VAL A 77 4.20 -6.29 -6.08
CA VAL A 77 3.15 -6.95 -5.30
C VAL A 77 1.90 -6.08 -5.35
N SER A 78 0.74 -6.68 -5.60
CA SER A 78 -0.53 -5.99 -5.40
C SER A 78 -0.85 -5.95 -3.91
N LEU A 79 -1.03 -4.76 -3.36
CA LEU A 79 -1.67 -4.57 -2.07
C LEU A 79 -3.06 -4.01 -2.32
N ASN A 80 -4.05 -4.69 -1.78
CA ASN A 80 -5.46 -4.38 -1.96
C ASN A 80 -6.05 -3.94 -0.61
N ASN A 81 -7.36 -3.70 -0.58
CA ASN A 81 -8.12 -3.16 0.54
C ASN A 81 -7.83 -3.80 1.91
N LEU A 82 -8.17 -3.06 2.97
CA LEU A 82 -8.29 -3.58 4.32
C LEU A 82 -9.71 -4.14 4.50
N TYR A 83 -9.82 -5.38 4.93
CA TYR A 83 -11.06 -6.13 5.09
C TYR A 83 -11.35 -6.46 6.55
N VAL A 84 -12.61 -6.70 6.86
CA VAL A 84 -13.07 -7.22 8.15
C VAL A 84 -13.45 -8.68 8.00
N THR A 85 -12.98 -9.52 8.91
CA THR A 85 -13.30 -10.96 8.94
C THR A 85 -14.54 -11.27 9.79
N THR A 86 -15.05 -12.49 9.70
CA THR A 86 -16.14 -13.00 10.58
C THR A 86 -15.82 -12.87 12.07
N ASN A 87 -14.54 -12.96 12.45
CA ASN A 87 -14.08 -12.80 13.84
C ASN A 87 -13.91 -11.34 14.26
N LYS A 88 -14.29 -10.37 13.41
CA LYS A 88 -14.06 -8.93 13.59
C LYS A 88 -12.59 -8.54 13.67
N GLU A 89 -11.72 -9.39 13.13
CA GLU A 89 -10.31 -9.09 12.92
C GLU A 89 -10.14 -8.42 11.56
N TRP A 90 -8.94 -7.90 11.29
CA TRP A 90 -8.60 -7.32 10.00
C TRP A 90 -7.72 -8.24 9.16
N ALA A 91 -7.93 -8.16 7.86
CA ALA A 91 -7.08 -8.79 6.86
C ALA A 91 -6.79 -7.81 5.73
N ILE A 92 -5.64 -7.94 5.08
CA ILE A 92 -5.28 -7.16 3.90
C ILE A 92 -5.13 -8.10 2.70
N GLY A 93 -5.59 -7.65 1.54
CA GLY A 93 -5.35 -8.39 0.29
C GLY A 93 -3.91 -8.21 -0.19
N VAL A 94 -3.21 -9.31 -0.45
CA VAL A 94 -1.86 -9.32 -1.02
C VAL A 94 -1.84 -10.32 -2.18
N GLN A 95 -1.61 -9.81 -3.40
CA GLN A 95 -1.81 -10.58 -4.64
C GLN A 95 -3.20 -11.24 -4.66
N ASP A 96 -3.22 -12.57 -4.61
CA ASP A 96 -4.43 -13.41 -4.68
C ASP A 96 -4.87 -13.95 -3.30
N GLY A 97 -4.19 -13.53 -2.22
CA GLY A 97 -4.43 -14.00 -0.85
C GLY A 97 -4.87 -12.90 0.12
N TYR A 98 -5.36 -13.31 1.28
CA TYR A 98 -5.71 -12.43 2.39
C TYR A 98 -4.84 -12.77 3.60
N TYR A 99 -4.26 -11.76 4.23
CA TYR A 99 -3.32 -11.94 5.33
C TYR A 99 -3.76 -11.17 6.56
N LYS A 100 -3.59 -11.77 7.73
CA LYS A 100 -4.03 -11.18 9.00
C LYS A 100 -3.26 -9.90 9.31
N VAL A 101 -3.98 -8.92 9.84
CA VAL A 101 -3.43 -7.64 10.30
C VAL A 101 -3.62 -7.53 11.81
N ASP A 102 -2.58 -7.09 12.50
CA ASP A 102 -2.63 -6.74 13.92
C ASP A 102 -1.77 -5.49 14.19
N LEU A 103 -1.84 -4.96 15.41
CA LEU A 103 -0.93 -3.91 15.86
C LEU A 103 0.51 -4.38 15.71
N GLU A 104 1.38 -3.44 15.31
CA GLU A 104 2.80 -3.73 15.09
C GLU A 104 3.45 -4.47 16.28
N GLU A 105 3.13 -4.06 17.51
CA GLU A 105 3.67 -4.63 18.74
C GLU A 105 3.26 -6.10 18.98
N ASN A 106 2.19 -6.55 18.33
CA ASN A 106 1.66 -7.92 18.44
C ASN A 106 2.22 -8.87 17.38
N VAL A 107 2.94 -8.35 16.37
CA VAL A 107 3.49 -9.14 15.27
C VAL A 107 5.01 -9.01 15.25
N ALA A 108 5.69 -10.07 15.68
CA ALA A 108 7.14 -10.15 15.60
C ALA A 108 7.60 -9.94 14.15
N GLU A 109 8.72 -9.24 13.94
CA GLU A 109 9.25 -8.96 12.60
C GLU A 109 9.46 -10.22 11.76
N SER A 110 9.87 -11.33 12.39
CA SER A 110 10.03 -12.63 11.73
C SER A 110 8.73 -13.21 11.17
N ASP A 111 7.60 -12.79 11.71
CA ASP A 111 6.27 -13.29 11.39
C ASP A 111 5.49 -12.32 10.50
N ARG A 112 6.08 -11.16 10.17
CA ARG A 112 5.54 -10.21 9.20
C ARG A 112 5.73 -10.76 7.78
N ILE A 113 4.77 -10.48 6.90
CA ILE A 113 4.84 -10.93 5.52
C ILE A 113 6.12 -10.38 4.84
N ASP A 114 6.79 -11.26 4.10
CA ASP A 114 7.90 -10.87 3.25
C ASP A 114 7.43 -10.86 1.80
N TYR A 115 7.19 -9.65 1.28
CA TYR A 115 6.70 -9.45 -0.08
C TYR A 115 7.68 -9.92 -1.16
N GLN A 116 8.99 -9.98 -0.87
CA GLN A 116 9.95 -10.58 -1.81
C GLN A 116 9.68 -12.07 -1.94
N SER A 117 9.54 -12.78 -0.81
CA SER A 117 9.16 -14.20 -0.81
C SER A 117 7.80 -14.45 -1.48
N VAL A 118 6.82 -13.54 -1.33
CA VAL A 118 5.53 -13.65 -2.03
C VAL A 118 5.73 -13.67 -3.55
N LEU A 119 6.57 -12.79 -4.11
CA LEU A 119 6.85 -12.79 -5.55
C LEU A 119 7.57 -14.04 -6.05
N GLU A 120 8.40 -14.67 -5.22
CA GLU A 120 9.17 -15.84 -5.61
C GLU A 120 8.32 -17.11 -5.68
N ASN A 121 7.19 -17.14 -4.96
CA ASN A 121 6.22 -18.23 -5.03
C ASN A 121 5.17 -18.02 -6.14
N VAL A 122 5.07 -16.82 -6.72
CA VAL A 122 4.26 -16.56 -7.91
C VAL A 122 5.12 -16.89 -9.13
N ASP A 123 5.10 -18.16 -9.55
CA ASP A 123 5.61 -18.57 -10.85
C ASP A 123 4.83 -17.84 -11.94
N PHE A 124 5.43 -16.80 -12.52
CA PHE A 124 4.95 -16.15 -13.74
C PHE A 124 5.15 -17.13 -14.91
N THR A 125 4.25 -18.11 -15.01
CA THR A 125 4.24 -19.11 -16.09
C THR A 125 3.70 -18.51 -17.38
#